data_AF-A0A660RZX1-F1
#
_entry.id   AF-A0A660RZX1-F1
#
_cell.length_a   1.000
_cell.length_b   1.000
_cell.length_c   1.000
_cell.angle_alpha   90.00
_cell.angle_beta   90.00
_cell.angle_gamma   90.00
#
_symmetry.space_group_name_H-M   'P 1'
#
loop_
_entity.id
_entity.type
_entity.pdbx_description
1 polymer ?
#
loop_
_entity_poly.entity_id
_entity_poly.type
_entity_poly.pdbx_seq_one_letter_code
_entity_poly.pdbx_strand_id
1 'polypeptide(L)'
;MSQEFDFIRNQTIGTVEFVSPKEIKVLVDPNSPYNTSLNTGMPQPFPRINGYLLIPNEFGALIGLISWIGIEYSPYPKRKGFKDFDLIDLPFPLRKISLTPVGILKKRENEYEIERGIYTYPSVGDPVIIPSDGQLKAIVQNKEKNAKVKIGTAPLAANAPIFVDPDKLFGRHLAILGNTGSGKSCTAAGLIRWSLESAKKELNDNSRTLNSRFIILDPNGEYADSFDDLGGVKKFKVKISDDSVFQQLKVPTWMWNSYEWC
;
A
#
# COMPACT_ATOMS: atom_id res chain seq x y z
N MET A 1 -24.80 -21.43 2.99
CA MET A 1 -25.54 -20.46 2.13
C MET A 1 -26.15 -19.35 2.96
N SER A 2 -27.10 -19.57 3.89
CA SER A 2 -27.72 -18.48 4.68
C SER A 2 -26.71 -17.59 5.43
N GLN A 3 -25.73 -18.18 6.11
CA GLN A 3 -24.68 -17.44 6.85
C GLN A 3 -23.80 -16.56 5.95
N GLU A 4 -23.58 -16.92 4.69
CA GLU A 4 -22.72 -16.18 3.76
C GLU A 4 -23.46 -14.96 3.18
N PHE A 5 -24.75 -15.11 2.90
CA PHE A 5 -25.62 -14.00 2.51
C PHE A 5 -25.81 -12.98 3.64
N ASP A 6 -26.00 -13.45 4.88
CA ASP A 6 -26.10 -12.57 6.05
C ASP A 6 -24.78 -11.83 6.31
N PHE A 7 -23.64 -12.49 6.09
CA PHE A 7 -22.32 -11.89 6.23
C PHE A 7 -22.07 -10.78 5.21
N ILE A 8 -22.40 -11.02 3.93
CA ILE A 8 -22.30 -10.02 2.87
C ILE A 8 -23.22 -8.83 3.17
N ARG A 9 -24.47 -9.08 3.56
CA ARG A 9 -25.45 -8.02 3.88
C ARG A 9 -24.98 -7.09 4.99
N ASN A 10 -24.30 -7.65 6.00
CA ASN A 10 -23.74 -6.91 7.12
C ASN A 10 -22.47 -6.12 6.78
N GLN A 11 -21.79 -6.46 5.68
CA GLN A 11 -20.58 -5.77 5.21
C GLN A 11 -20.86 -4.75 4.11
N THR A 12 -22.06 -4.77 3.51
CA THR A 12 -22.46 -3.82 2.47
C THR A 12 -22.52 -2.39 3.00
N ILE A 13 -21.93 -1.46 2.25
CA ILE A 13 -21.96 -0.02 2.55
C ILE A 13 -22.61 0.82 1.46
N GLY A 14 -22.95 0.20 0.34
CA GLY A 14 -23.48 0.91 -0.81
C GLY A 14 -23.55 0.04 -2.04
N THR A 15 -23.87 0.69 -3.15
CA THR A 15 -24.04 0.05 -4.45
C THR A 15 -23.26 0.78 -5.53
N VAL A 16 -22.84 0.04 -6.55
CA VAL A 16 -22.16 0.60 -7.72
C VAL A 16 -23.14 1.49 -8.49
N GLU A 17 -22.82 2.76 -8.65
CA GLU A 17 -23.63 3.72 -9.42
C GLU A 17 -23.09 3.90 -10.85
N PHE A 18 -21.77 3.83 -11.01
CA PHE A 18 -21.11 4.05 -12.28
C PHE A 18 -19.86 3.18 -12.40
N VAL A 19 -19.62 2.67 -13.61
CA VAL A 19 -18.49 1.79 -13.91
C VAL A 19 -17.77 2.29 -15.14
N SER A 20 -16.45 2.46 -15.02
CA SER A 20 -15.55 2.69 -16.13
C SER A 20 -14.24 1.95 -15.90
N PRO A 21 -13.39 1.79 -16.93
CA PRO A 21 -12.08 1.16 -16.77
C PRO A 21 -11.15 1.89 -15.79
N LYS A 22 -11.32 3.21 -15.64
CA LYS A 22 -10.48 4.07 -14.81
C LYS A 22 -11.01 4.20 -13.39
N GLU A 23 -12.32 4.34 -13.25
CA GLU A 23 -12.98 4.62 -11.98
C GLU A 23 -14.33 3.89 -11.87
N ILE A 24 -14.64 3.44 -10.67
CA ILE A 24 -15.95 2.92 -10.28
C ILE A 24 -16.50 3.86 -9.21
N LYS A 25 -17.70 4.41 -9.42
CA LYS A 25 -18.36 5.24 -8.39
C LYS A 25 -19.37 4.41 -7.63
N VAL A 26 -19.35 4.57 -6.32
CA VAL A 26 -20.20 3.89 -5.37
C VAL A 26 -21.07 4.91 -4.69
N LEU A 27 -22.37 4.67 -4.70
CA LEU A 27 -23.34 5.37 -3.88
C LEU A 27 -23.38 4.71 -2.51
N VAL A 28 -23.02 5.46 -1.47
CA VAL A 28 -23.03 4.96 -0.09
C VAL A 28 -24.45 5.00 0.45
N ASP A 29 -24.87 3.93 1.13
CA ASP A 29 -26.21 3.85 1.70
C ASP A 29 -26.43 4.98 2.73
N PRO A 30 -27.63 5.61 2.78
CA PRO A 30 -27.92 6.67 3.75
C PRO A 30 -27.77 6.21 5.20
N ASN A 31 -28.00 4.92 5.46
CA ASN A 31 -27.92 4.31 6.78
C ASN A 31 -26.50 3.92 7.19
N SER A 32 -25.50 4.03 6.29
CA SER A 32 -24.12 3.68 6.64
C SER A 32 -23.54 4.69 7.64
N PRO A 33 -22.80 4.23 8.65
CA PRO A 33 -22.26 5.12 9.68
C PRO A 33 -21.17 6.05 9.15
N TYR A 34 -20.98 7.19 9.81
CA TYR A 34 -19.98 8.20 9.40
C TYR A 34 -18.54 7.86 9.83
N ASN A 35 -18.37 7.22 11.00
CA ASN A 35 -17.05 7.03 11.62
C ASN A 35 -16.68 5.57 11.85
N THR A 36 -17.60 4.77 12.41
CA THR A 36 -17.35 3.36 12.76
C THR A 36 -18.48 2.51 12.24
N SER A 37 -18.16 1.54 11.39
CA SER A 37 -19.06 0.46 11.00
C SER A 37 -19.24 -0.51 12.15
N LEU A 38 -20.48 -0.62 12.63
CA LEU A 38 -20.90 -1.62 13.63
C LEU A 38 -21.60 -2.82 12.98
N ASN A 39 -21.80 -2.77 11.66
CA ASN A 39 -22.67 -3.71 10.95
C ASN A 39 -22.11 -5.14 10.94
N THR A 40 -20.81 -5.32 11.15
CA THR A 40 -20.12 -6.63 11.06
C THR A 40 -20.03 -7.37 12.40
N GLY A 41 -20.62 -6.85 13.49
CA GLY A 41 -20.48 -7.40 14.83
C GLY A 41 -19.11 -7.11 15.49
N MET A 42 -18.14 -6.60 14.73
CA MET A 42 -16.89 -6.04 15.23
C MET A 42 -16.79 -4.57 14.80
N PRO A 43 -16.52 -3.62 15.72
CA PRO A 43 -16.36 -2.22 15.36
C PRO A 43 -15.16 -2.05 14.43
N GLN A 44 -15.42 -1.70 13.17
CA GLN A 44 -14.39 -1.39 12.18
C GLN A 44 -14.51 0.08 11.75
N PRO A 45 -13.39 0.80 11.55
CA PRO A 45 -13.45 2.17 11.07
C PRO A 45 -14.13 2.23 9.70
N PHE A 46 -14.96 3.26 9.49
CA PHE A 46 -15.54 3.48 8.16
C PHE A 46 -14.41 3.72 7.15
N PRO A 47 -14.52 3.18 5.91
CA PRO A 47 -13.47 3.26 4.92
C PRO A 47 -13.01 4.69 4.65
N ARG A 48 -11.68 4.89 4.53
CA ARG A 48 -11.03 6.18 4.29
C ARG A 48 -10.31 6.16 2.95
N ILE A 49 -9.86 7.34 2.50
CA ILE A 49 -8.94 7.45 1.36
C ILE A 49 -7.74 6.52 1.57
N ASN A 50 -7.30 5.86 0.50
CA ASN A 50 -6.29 4.79 0.48
C ASN A 50 -6.71 3.48 1.16
N GLY A 51 -7.96 3.36 1.62
CA GLY A 51 -8.56 2.09 2.03
C GLY A 51 -9.01 1.27 0.84
N TYR A 52 -9.41 0.03 1.10
CA TYR A 52 -9.90 -0.91 0.08
C TYR A 52 -11.38 -1.22 0.30
N LEU A 53 -12.10 -1.37 -0.81
CA LEU A 53 -13.44 -1.95 -0.86
C LEU A 53 -13.45 -3.16 -1.80
N LEU A 54 -14.39 -4.05 -1.58
CA LEU A 54 -14.60 -5.21 -2.42
C LEU A 54 -15.95 -5.13 -3.14
N ILE A 55 -15.97 -5.56 -4.39
CA ILE A 55 -17.21 -5.73 -5.17
C ILE A 55 -17.28 -7.20 -5.58
N PRO A 56 -18.16 -8.00 -4.95
CA PRO A 56 -18.32 -9.41 -5.28
C PRO A 56 -18.71 -9.61 -6.75
N ASN A 57 -18.13 -10.62 -7.39
CA ASN A 57 -18.38 -11.03 -8.76
C ASN A 57 -18.33 -12.57 -8.85
N GLU A 58 -18.80 -13.14 -9.95
CA GLU A 58 -18.80 -14.58 -10.22
C GLU A 58 -17.39 -15.21 -10.12
N PHE A 59 -16.35 -14.42 -10.42
CA PHE A 59 -14.95 -14.87 -10.42
C PHE A 59 -14.18 -14.55 -9.12
N GLY A 60 -14.83 -14.01 -8.09
CA GLY A 60 -14.19 -13.59 -6.84
C GLY A 60 -14.70 -12.23 -6.36
N ALA A 61 -13.82 -11.36 -5.88
CA ALA A 61 -14.20 -9.98 -5.53
C ALA A 61 -13.23 -8.97 -6.16
N LEU A 62 -13.75 -8.00 -6.91
CA LEU A 62 -12.93 -6.91 -7.42
C LEU A 62 -12.44 -6.05 -6.25
N ILE A 63 -11.13 -5.77 -6.24
CA ILE A 63 -10.48 -4.90 -5.26
C ILE A 63 -10.49 -3.46 -5.79
N GLY A 64 -11.19 -2.58 -5.08
CA GLY A 64 -11.21 -1.14 -5.36
C GLY A 64 -10.44 -0.35 -4.32
N LEU A 65 -9.43 0.42 -4.74
CA LEU A 65 -8.72 1.37 -3.89
C LEU A 65 -9.51 2.68 -3.84
N ILE A 66 -9.80 3.17 -2.64
CA ILE A 66 -10.53 4.43 -2.44
C ILE A 66 -9.63 5.61 -2.83
N SER A 67 -9.96 6.22 -3.96
CA SER A 67 -9.27 7.40 -4.48
C SER A 67 -9.94 8.71 -4.07
N TRP A 68 -11.24 8.69 -3.82
CA TRP A 68 -12.00 9.88 -3.43
C TRP A 68 -13.24 9.53 -2.60
N ILE A 69 -13.58 10.42 -1.66
CA ILE A 69 -14.82 10.38 -0.88
C ILE A 69 -15.38 11.79 -0.84
N GLY A 70 -16.67 11.95 -1.08
CA GLY A 70 -17.33 13.25 -0.96
C GLY A 70 -18.84 13.18 -1.08
N ILE A 71 -19.45 14.37 -1.13
CA ILE A 71 -20.89 14.55 -1.26
C ILE A 71 -21.17 15.15 -2.63
N GLU A 72 -22.04 14.51 -3.40
CA GLU A 72 -22.63 15.08 -4.60
C GLU A 72 -24.11 15.37 -4.34
N TYR A 73 -24.55 16.56 -4.70
CA TYR A 73 -25.95 16.94 -4.58
C TYR A 73 -26.72 16.47 -5.80
N SER A 74 -27.74 15.64 -5.61
CA SER A 74 -28.66 15.26 -6.67
C SER A 74 -30.04 15.89 -6.46
N PRO A 75 -30.79 16.15 -7.53
CA PRO A 75 -32.22 16.44 -7.39
C PRO A 75 -32.90 15.28 -6.66
N TYR A 76 -33.91 15.61 -5.85
CA TYR A 76 -34.63 14.61 -5.08
C TYR A 76 -35.23 13.54 -6.02
N PRO A 77 -35.14 12.24 -5.68
CA PRO A 77 -35.70 11.19 -6.54
C PRO A 77 -37.21 11.37 -6.63
N LYS A 78 -37.69 11.82 -7.79
CA LYS A 78 -39.12 11.99 -8.07
C LYS A 78 -39.81 10.64 -7.91
N ARG A 79 -40.66 10.51 -6.88
CA ARG A 79 -41.45 9.29 -6.66
C ARG A 79 -42.42 9.11 -7.83
N LYS A 80 -42.29 8.03 -8.60
CA LYS A 80 -43.24 7.72 -9.68
C LYS A 80 -44.64 7.49 -9.06
N GLY A 81 -45.56 8.43 -9.29
CA GLY A 81 -46.98 8.31 -8.90
C GLY A 81 -47.51 9.42 -7.99
N PHE A 82 -46.65 10.24 -7.38
CA PHE A 82 -47.07 11.41 -6.61
C PHE A 82 -46.76 12.69 -7.40
N LYS A 83 -47.80 13.47 -7.71
CA LYS A 83 -47.65 14.83 -8.25
C LYS A 83 -47.60 15.79 -7.07
N ASP A 84 -46.42 15.95 -6.49
CA ASP A 84 -46.20 16.93 -5.43
C ASP A 84 -46.07 18.32 -6.08
N PHE A 85 -47.19 19.04 -6.20
CA PHE A 85 -47.25 20.33 -6.90
C PHE A 85 -46.72 21.54 -6.09
N ASP A 86 -46.35 21.37 -4.82
CA ASP A 86 -45.95 22.49 -3.94
C ASP A 86 -44.75 22.21 -3.00
N LEU A 87 -43.99 21.13 -3.23
CA LEU A 87 -42.76 20.89 -2.47
C LEU A 87 -41.54 21.40 -3.24
N ILE A 88 -40.79 22.31 -2.61
CA ILE A 88 -39.45 22.69 -3.07
C ILE A 88 -38.54 21.48 -2.82
N ASP A 89 -38.16 20.78 -3.89
CA ASP A 89 -37.17 19.69 -3.84
C ASP A 89 -35.79 20.28 -3.51
N LEU A 90 -35.45 20.35 -2.23
CA LEU A 90 -34.10 20.68 -1.81
C LEU A 90 -33.14 19.57 -2.28
N PRO A 91 -31.97 19.92 -2.82
CA PRO A 91 -30.99 18.94 -3.27
C PRO A 91 -30.59 18.03 -2.11
N PHE A 92 -30.68 16.72 -2.32
CA PHE A 92 -30.35 15.75 -1.27
C PHE A 92 -28.85 15.40 -1.37
N PRO A 93 -28.08 15.52 -0.28
CA PRO A 93 -26.66 15.19 -0.29
C PRO A 93 -26.48 13.67 -0.39
N LEU A 94 -25.89 13.20 -1.48
CA LEU A 94 -25.53 11.80 -1.67
C LEU A 94 -24.04 11.61 -1.42
N ARG A 95 -23.71 10.72 -0.47
CA ARG A 95 -22.32 10.32 -0.23
C ARG A 95 -21.86 9.40 -1.34
N LYS A 96 -20.74 9.75 -1.97
CA LYS A 96 -20.14 8.99 -3.06
C LYS A 96 -18.69 8.67 -2.78
N ILE A 97 -18.27 7.50 -3.24
CA ILE A 97 -16.89 7.02 -3.17
C ILE A 97 -16.44 6.68 -4.58
N SER A 98 -15.24 7.12 -4.96
CA SER A 98 -14.60 6.66 -6.20
C SER A 98 -13.55 5.62 -5.88
N LEU A 99 -13.58 4.53 -6.63
CA LEU A 99 -12.68 3.40 -6.52
C LEU A 99 -11.85 3.28 -7.79
N THR A 100 -10.54 3.12 -7.60
CA THR A 100 -9.62 2.71 -8.67
C THR A 100 -9.49 1.19 -8.62
N PRO A 101 -9.81 0.46 -9.70
CA PRO A 101 -9.78 -0.99 -9.65
C PRO A 101 -8.34 -1.49 -9.74
N VAL A 102 -7.95 -2.40 -8.83
CA VAL A 102 -6.56 -2.87 -8.66
C VAL A 102 -6.37 -4.29 -9.17
N GLY A 103 -7.33 -5.17 -8.94
CA GLY A 103 -7.26 -6.58 -9.27
C GLY A 103 -8.45 -7.37 -8.71
N ILE A 104 -8.34 -8.70 -8.70
CA ILE A 104 -9.40 -9.58 -8.20
C ILE A 104 -8.87 -10.40 -7.03
N LEU A 105 -9.60 -10.39 -5.92
CA LEU A 105 -9.37 -11.26 -4.77
C LEU A 105 -10.12 -12.57 -4.97
N LYS A 106 -9.39 -13.68 -5.07
CA LYS A 106 -9.95 -15.03 -5.14
C LYS A 106 -9.76 -15.74 -3.81
N LYS A 107 -10.75 -16.54 -3.42
CA LYS A 107 -10.66 -17.45 -2.27
C LYS A 107 -10.31 -18.83 -2.80
N ARG A 108 -9.16 -19.37 -2.40
CA ARG A 108 -8.75 -20.77 -2.64
C ARG A 108 -8.72 -21.47 -1.31
N GLU A 109 -9.58 -22.47 -1.13
CA GLU A 109 -9.72 -23.22 0.13
C GLU A 109 -9.93 -22.27 1.34
N ASN A 110 -8.88 -22.09 2.16
CA ASN A 110 -8.85 -21.23 3.35
C ASN A 110 -7.99 -19.96 3.18
N GLU A 111 -7.43 -19.72 2.01
CA GLU A 111 -6.59 -18.56 1.73
C GLU A 111 -7.19 -17.63 0.68
N TYR A 112 -6.82 -16.35 0.79
CA TYR A 112 -7.10 -15.36 -0.23
C TYR A 112 -5.83 -15.09 -1.05
N GLU A 113 -6.01 -15.03 -2.36
CA GLU A 113 -4.96 -14.71 -3.34
C GLU A 113 -5.42 -13.57 -4.24
N ILE A 114 -4.49 -12.67 -4.56
CA ILE A 114 -4.74 -11.60 -5.52
C ILE A 114 -4.34 -12.07 -6.90
N GLU A 115 -5.26 -11.96 -7.84
CA GLU A 115 -4.96 -12.05 -9.25
C GLU A 115 -4.79 -10.65 -9.83
N ARG A 116 -3.68 -10.43 -10.54
CA ARG A 116 -3.39 -9.16 -11.20
C ARG A 116 -4.24 -9.05 -12.46
N GLY A 117 -4.78 -7.85 -12.70
CA GLY A 117 -5.68 -7.59 -13.81
C GLY A 117 -7.15 -7.79 -13.42
N ILE A 118 -8.02 -7.24 -14.25
CA ILE A 118 -9.47 -7.25 -14.07
C ILE A 118 -10.05 -7.85 -15.34
N TYR A 119 -10.60 -9.06 -15.25
CA TYR A 119 -11.22 -9.71 -16.41
C TYR A 119 -12.67 -9.30 -16.60
N THR A 120 -13.36 -8.97 -15.50
CA THR A 120 -14.78 -8.64 -15.50
C THR A 120 -15.02 -7.46 -14.56
N TYR A 121 -15.55 -6.37 -15.12
CA TYR A 121 -16.00 -5.21 -14.35
C TYR A 121 -17.38 -5.48 -13.73
N PRO A 122 -17.70 -4.87 -12.59
CA PRO A 122 -19.01 -5.02 -11.96
C PRO A 122 -20.10 -4.35 -12.79
N SER A 123 -21.34 -4.71 -12.50
CA SER A 123 -22.53 -4.06 -13.03
C SER A 123 -22.97 -2.91 -12.14
N VAL A 124 -23.71 -1.96 -12.72
CA VAL A 124 -24.40 -0.93 -11.95
C VAL A 124 -25.46 -1.61 -11.08
N GLY A 125 -25.47 -1.28 -9.79
CA GLY A 125 -26.32 -1.88 -8.76
C GLY A 125 -25.64 -2.96 -7.92
N ASP A 126 -24.44 -3.42 -8.31
CA ASP A 126 -23.72 -4.44 -7.54
C ASP A 126 -23.39 -3.94 -6.12
N PRO A 127 -23.45 -4.82 -5.10
CA PRO A 127 -23.16 -4.44 -3.73
C PRO A 127 -21.67 -4.19 -3.53
N VAL A 128 -21.35 -3.20 -2.70
CA VAL A 128 -19.98 -2.85 -2.33
C VAL A 128 -19.79 -3.14 -0.85
N ILE A 129 -18.80 -3.95 -0.52
CA ILE A 129 -18.59 -4.46 0.83
C ILE A 129 -17.26 -4.02 1.44
N ILE A 130 -17.23 -3.89 2.76
CA ILE A 130 -15.99 -3.69 3.53
C ILE A 130 -15.23 -5.03 3.59
N PRO A 131 -13.93 -5.06 3.24
CA PRO A 131 -13.13 -6.27 3.35
C PRO A 131 -12.89 -6.64 4.82
N SER A 132 -12.92 -7.93 5.14
CA SER A 132 -12.51 -8.46 6.45
C SER A 132 -11.00 -8.33 6.67
N ASP A 133 -10.54 -8.42 7.93
CA ASP A 133 -9.10 -8.37 8.27
C ASP A 133 -8.26 -9.39 7.52
N GLY A 134 -8.77 -10.61 7.31
CA GLY A 134 -8.08 -11.66 6.55
C GLY A 134 -7.94 -11.30 5.07
N GLN A 135 -8.97 -10.69 4.49
CA GLN A 135 -8.96 -10.20 3.10
C GLN A 135 -8.03 -8.98 2.96
N LEU A 136 -8.10 -8.01 3.87
CA LEU A 136 -7.20 -6.84 3.90
C LEU A 136 -5.73 -7.26 3.97
N LYS A 137 -5.42 -8.20 4.87
CA LYS A 137 -4.06 -8.76 4.97
C LYS A 137 -3.63 -9.39 3.65
N ALA A 138 -4.47 -10.20 3.04
CA ALA A 138 -4.14 -10.83 1.75
C ALA A 138 -3.98 -9.83 0.60
N ILE A 139 -4.69 -8.69 0.63
CA ILE A 139 -4.58 -7.63 -0.40
C ILE A 139 -3.21 -6.92 -0.34
N VAL A 140 -2.66 -6.70 0.85
CA VAL A 140 -1.44 -5.89 1.00
C VAL A 140 -0.19 -6.74 1.27
N GLN A 141 -0.34 -7.94 1.82
CA GLN A 141 0.79 -8.83 2.05
C GLN A 141 1.29 -9.44 0.75
N ASN A 142 2.57 -9.21 0.46
CA ASN A 142 3.25 -9.98 -0.57
C ASN A 142 3.49 -11.41 -0.06
N LYS A 143 2.73 -12.37 -0.59
CA LYS A 143 2.86 -13.80 -0.29
C LYS A 143 3.86 -14.55 -1.18
N GLU A 144 4.61 -13.84 -2.03
CA GLU A 144 5.63 -14.47 -2.85
C GLU A 144 6.69 -15.17 -1.98
N LYS A 145 7.17 -16.34 -2.40
CA LYS A 145 8.14 -17.17 -1.65
C LYS A 145 9.40 -16.40 -1.24
N ASN A 146 9.83 -15.43 -2.05
CA ASN A 146 11.04 -14.64 -1.83
C ASN A 146 10.77 -13.32 -1.09
N ALA A 147 9.51 -12.98 -0.78
CA ALA A 147 9.16 -11.79 -0.01
C ALA A 147 9.47 -11.99 1.48
N LYS A 148 10.75 -11.84 1.85
CA LYS A 148 11.27 -12.17 3.18
C LYS A 148 11.75 -10.96 3.99
N VAL A 149 11.88 -9.80 3.34
CA VAL A 149 12.32 -8.57 4.01
C VAL A 149 11.10 -7.79 4.49
N LYS A 150 10.89 -7.71 5.80
CA LYS A 150 9.81 -6.90 6.37
C LYS A 150 10.22 -5.42 6.36
N ILE A 151 9.45 -4.58 5.67
CA ILE A 151 9.72 -3.14 5.57
C ILE A 151 8.85 -2.28 6.50
N GLY A 152 7.76 -2.85 7.04
CA GLY A 152 6.85 -2.12 7.90
C GLY A 152 5.54 -2.86 8.15
N THR A 153 4.54 -2.11 8.60
CA THR A 153 3.16 -2.56 8.77
C THR A 153 2.23 -1.56 8.09
N ALA A 154 1.11 -2.04 7.55
CA ALA A 154 0.08 -1.21 6.94
C ALA A 154 -1.08 -0.98 7.92
N PRO A 155 -1.19 0.20 8.55
CA PRO A 155 -2.25 0.46 9.53
C PRO A 155 -3.65 0.37 8.93
N LEU A 156 -3.79 0.78 7.67
CA LEU A 156 -5.05 0.74 6.91
C LEU A 156 -5.47 -0.68 6.48
N ALA A 157 -4.61 -1.68 6.67
CA ALA A 157 -4.87 -3.07 6.31
C ALA A 157 -4.74 -3.98 7.54
N ALA A 158 -5.46 -3.66 8.61
CA ALA A 158 -5.46 -4.41 9.87
C ALA A 158 -4.04 -4.65 10.44
N ASN A 159 -3.18 -3.63 10.36
CA ASN A 159 -1.77 -3.70 10.77
C ASN A 159 -0.98 -4.84 10.11
N ALA A 160 -1.33 -5.21 8.88
CA ALA A 160 -0.65 -6.26 8.14
C ALA A 160 0.86 -5.99 8.02
N PRO A 161 1.74 -6.93 8.38
CA PRO A 161 3.17 -6.80 8.09
C PRO A 161 3.42 -6.82 6.58
N ILE A 162 4.23 -5.89 6.08
CA ILE A 162 4.55 -5.77 4.65
C ILE A 162 5.93 -6.34 4.40
N PHE A 163 5.98 -7.31 3.48
CA PHE A 163 7.20 -7.96 3.05
C PHE A 163 7.53 -7.61 1.60
N VAL A 164 8.81 -7.51 1.30
CA VAL A 164 9.32 -7.29 -0.06
C VAL A 164 10.31 -8.36 -0.44
N ASP A 165 10.35 -8.64 -1.73
CA ASP A 165 11.34 -9.52 -2.35
C ASP A 165 12.63 -8.70 -2.60
N PRO A 166 13.75 -9.01 -1.92
CA PRO A 166 14.99 -8.28 -2.08
C PRO A 166 15.55 -8.37 -3.51
N ASP A 167 15.34 -9.48 -4.22
CA ASP A 167 15.83 -9.64 -5.60
C ASP A 167 15.09 -8.69 -6.54
N LYS A 168 13.79 -8.50 -6.34
CA LYS A 168 13.00 -7.53 -7.12
C LYS A 168 13.32 -6.09 -6.73
N LEU A 169 13.58 -5.84 -5.44
CA LEU A 169 13.88 -4.51 -4.92
C LEU A 169 15.24 -3.99 -5.41
N PHE A 170 16.28 -4.83 -5.39
CA PHE A 170 17.64 -4.42 -5.78
C PHE A 170 17.98 -4.79 -7.23
N GLY A 171 17.28 -5.75 -7.83
CA GLY A 171 17.46 -6.14 -9.24
C GLY A 171 16.78 -5.20 -10.24
N ARG A 172 15.87 -4.33 -9.79
CA ARG A 172 15.23 -3.29 -10.61
C ARG A 172 15.47 -1.96 -9.92
N HIS A 173 16.24 -1.06 -10.52
CA HIS A 173 16.62 0.22 -9.93
C HIS A 173 15.47 0.85 -9.11
N LEU A 174 15.76 1.20 -7.86
CA LEU A 174 14.79 1.74 -6.91
C LEU A 174 14.97 3.25 -6.74
N ALA A 175 13.87 3.99 -6.74
CA ALA A 175 13.85 5.40 -6.35
C ALA A 175 12.98 5.60 -5.10
N ILE A 176 13.54 6.26 -4.07
CA ILE A 176 12.82 6.64 -2.85
C ILE A 176 12.53 8.14 -2.95
N LEU A 177 11.26 8.50 -3.10
CA LEU A 177 10.81 9.88 -3.32
C LEU A 177 9.99 10.38 -2.13
N GLY A 178 10.09 11.66 -1.83
CA GLY A 178 9.33 12.29 -0.75
C GLY A 178 9.83 13.69 -0.42
N ASN A 179 9.00 14.48 0.26
CA ASN A 179 9.38 15.84 0.69
C ASN A 179 10.42 15.80 1.83
N THR A 180 11.04 16.93 2.14
CA THR A 180 11.95 17.04 3.30
C THR A 180 11.21 16.66 4.58
N GLY A 181 11.84 15.85 5.43
CA GLY A 181 11.22 15.34 6.66
C GLY A 181 10.26 14.15 6.48
N SER A 182 10.01 13.68 5.25
CA SER A 182 9.11 12.53 5.02
C SER A 182 9.72 11.15 5.31
N GLY A 183 10.97 11.11 5.80
CA GLY A 183 11.64 9.87 6.15
C GLY A 183 12.43 9.18 5.02
N LYS A 184 12.74 9.86 3.90
CA LYS A 184 13.51 9.26 2.78
C LYS A 184 14.79 8.53 3.23
N SER A 185 15.63 9.21 4.01
CA SER A 185 16.91 8.65 4.46
C SER A 185 16.73 7.52 5.47
N CYS A 186 15.71 7.62 6.32
CA CYS A 186 15.31 6.55 7.23
C CYS A 186 14.84 5.31 6.45
N THR A 187 14.05 5.48 5.40
CA THR A 187 13.62 4.39 4.52
C THR A 187 14.82 3.76 3.79
N ALA A 188 15.74 4.57 3.26
CA ALA A 188 16.94 4.06 2.59
C ALA A 188 17.83 3.23 3.53
N ALA A 189 18.14 3.77 4.72
CA ALA A 189 18.91 3.06 5.72
C ALA A 189 18.18 1.80 6.23
N GLY A 190 16.87 1.90 6.44
CA GLY A 190 16.01 0.80 6.83
C GLY A 190 16.03 -0.34 5.82
N LEU A 191 15.84 -0.05 4.52
CA LEU A 191 15.88 -1.09 3.47
C LEU A 191 17.20 -1.85 3.45
N ILE A 192 18.33 -1.16 3.61
CA ILE A 192 19.65 -1.80 3.70
C ILE A 192 19.73 -2.67 4.96
N ARG A 193 19.40 -2.12 6.13
CA ARG A 193 19.44 -2.82 7.42
C ARG A 193 18.54 -4.07 7.44
N TRP A 194 17.25 -3.92 7.11
CA TRP A 194 16.29 -5.01 7.10
C TRP A 194 16.69 -6.11 6.11
N SER A 195 17.26 -5.75 4.96
CA SER A 195 17.74 -6.75 3.99
C SER A 195 18.95 -7.52 4.50
N LEU A 196 19.92 -6.83 5.12
CA LEU A 196 21.09 -7.47 5.72
C LEU A 196 20.69 -8.39 6.88
N GLU A 197 19.78 -7.95 7.75
CA GLU A 197 19.28 -8.74 8.88
C GLU A 197 18.51 -9.98 8.41
N SER A 198 17.61 -9.83 7.43
CA SER A 198 16.90 -10.97 6.84
C SER A 198 17.88 -11.97 6.21
N ALA A 199 18.87 -11.49 5.45
CA ALA A 199 19.87 -12.35 4.83
C ALA A 199 20.75 -13.08 5.86
N LYS A 200 21.15 -12.40 6.95
CA LYS A 200 21.88 -13.03 8.06
C LYS A 200 21.06 -14.14 8.72
N LYS A 201 19.75 -13.94 8.91
CA LYS A 201 18.85 -14.97 9.48
C LYS A 201 18.69 -16.20 8.59
N GLU A 202 18.77 -16.06 7.27
CA GLU A 202 18.72 -17.20 6.36
C GLU A 202 20.01 -18.02 6.35
N LEU A 203 21.14 -17.37 6.65
CA LEU A 203 22.48 -17.94 6.65
C LEU A 203 22.83 -18.74 7.92
N ASN A 204 21.87 -19.17 8.75
CA ASN A 204 22.07 -19.86 10.04
C ASN A 204 22.98 -21.13 10.02
N ASP A 205 23.54 -21.53 8.88
CA ASP A 205 24.73 -22.38 8.80
C ASP A 205 26.01 -21.57 9.05
N ASN A 206 26.66 -21.82 10.20
CA ASN A 206 27.92 -21.21 10.70
C ASN A 206 29.14 -21.29 9.75
N SER A 207 28.98 -21.69 8.49
CA SER A 207 30.05 -21.90 7.52
C SER A 207 30.18 -20.77 6.47
N ARG A 208 29.18 -19.87 6.34
CA ARG A 208 29.20 -18.84 5.27
C ARG A 208 29.03 -17.43 5.82
N THR A 209 29.93 -16.53 5.42
CA THR A 209 29.80 -15.09 5.64
C THR A 209 28.91 -14.48 4.57
N LEU A 210 28.05 -13.53 4.97
CA LEU A 210 27.19 -12.79 4.04
C LEU A 210 28.06 -11.93 3.11
N ASN A 211 28.02 -12.20 1.80
CA ASN A 211 28.71 -11.39 0.79
C ASN A 211 27.80 -10.27 0.24
N SER A 212 27.37 -9.37 1.12
CA SER A 212 26.58 -8.19 0.76
C SER A 212 27.47 -6.95 0.65
N ARG A 213 27.30 -6.13 -0.39
CA ARG A 213 28.03 -4.87 -0.57
C ARG A 213 27.08 -3.74 -0.94
N PHE A 214 27.00 -2.74 -0.08
CA PHE A 214 26.30 -1.48 -0.33
C PHE A 214 27.32 -0.35 -0.40
N ILE A 215 27.20 0.50 -1.41
CA ILE A 215 28.00 1.71 -1.55
C ILE A 215 27.02 2.88 -1.43
N ILE A 216 27.23 3.73 -0.43
CA ILE A 216 26.40 4.90 -0.18
C ILE A 216 27.23 6.12 -0.51
N LEU A 217 26.73 6.95 -1.43
CA LEU A 217 27.27 8.28 -1.69
C LEU A 217 26.48 9.25 -0.82
N ASP A 218 27.14 9.75 0.22
CA ASP A 218 26.51 10.56 1.26
C ASP A 218 27.04 12.00 1.23
N PRO A 219 26.52 12.87 0.34
CA PRO A 219 26.96 14.26 0.26
C PRO A 219 26.57 15.09 1.49
N ASN A 220 25.51 14.70 2.20
CA ASN A 220 24.97 15.44 3.34
C ASN A 220 25.52 14.93 4.70
N GLY A 221 26.17 13.76 4.73
CA GLY A 221 26.66 13.16 5.96
C GLY A 221 25.56 12.51 6.82
N GLU A 222 24.40 12.18 6.25
CA GLU A 222 23.25 11.64 6.99
C GLU A 222 23.42 10.17 7.40
N TYR A 223 24.28 9.43 6.71
CA TYR A 223 24.45 7.99 6.85
C TYR A 223 25.72 7.57 7.58
N ALA A 224 26.62 8.52 7.89
CA ALA A 224 27.95 8.25 8.42
C ALA A 224 27.92 7.28 9.60
N ASP A 225 27.03 7.48 10.56
CA ASP A 225 26.93 6.66 11.77
C ASP A 225 25.75 5.67 11.73
N SER A 226 25.01 5.66 10.62
CA SER A 226 23.78 4.87 10.45
C SER A 226 24.00 3.36 10.34
N PHE A 227 25.23 2.85 10.35
CA PHE A 227 25.52 1.42 10.15
C PHE A 227 26.64 0.86 11.05
N ASP A 228 27.13 1.62 12.04
CA ASP A 228 28.32 1.26 12.83
C ASP A 228 28.16 -0.05 13.62
N ASP A 229 26.94 -0.40 13.98
CA ASP A 229 26.54 -1.63 14.67
C ASP A 229 26.59 -2.90 13.79
N LEU A 230 26.61 -2.77 12.46
CA LEU A 230 26.51 -3.92 11.55
C LEU A 230 27.84 -4.63 11.26
N GLY A 231 28.96 -4.00 11.62
CA GLY A 231 30.32 -4.49 11.38
C GLY A 231 30.76 -4.41 9.92
N GLY A 232 32.06 -4.22 9.67
CA GLY A 232 32.62 -4.20 8.30
C GLY A 232 32.32 -2.92 7.50
N VAL A 233 31.80 -1.87 8.13
CA VAL A 233 31.58 -0.56 7.50
C VAL A 233 32.92 0.11 7.25
N LYS A 234 33.10 0.62 6.02
CA LYS A 234 34.27 1.43 5.65
C LYS A 234 33.80 2.85 5.33
N LYS A 235 34.23 3.81 6.14
CA LYS A 235 33.91 5.23 5.96
C LYS A 235 35.05 5.93 5.23
N PHE A 236 34.75 6.48 4.06
CA PHE A 236 35.71 7.23 3.26
C PHE A 236 35.26 8.68 3.12
N LYS A 237 36.21 9.61 3.21
CA LYS A 237 35.98 11.04 2.99
C LYS A 237 37.17 11.63 2.23
N VAL A 238 36.93 12.67 1.43
CA VAL A 238 38.02 13.50 0.91
C VAL A 238 38.54 14.34 2.07
N LYS A 239 39.71 14.00 2.62
CA LYS A 239 40.30 14.75 3.74
C LYS A 239 40.67 16.16 3.30
N ILE A 240 40.20 17.14 4.06
CA ILE A 240 40.73 18.52 4.10
C ILE A 240 41.49 18.74 5.43
N SER A 241 41.21 17.93 6.45
CA SER A 241 41.84 17.92 7.78
C SER A 241 41.98 16.50 8.34
N ASP A 242 42.84 16.31 9.34
CA ASP A 242 43.09 15.02 9.98
C ASP A 242 42.05 14.66 11.06
N ASP A 243 40.88 14.20 10.62
CA ASP A 243 39.96 13.46 11.49
C ASP A 243 40.31 11.97 11.51
N SER A 244 40.28 11.35 12.71
CA SER A 244 40.63 9.94 12.94
C SER A 244 39.54 8.93 12.56
N VAL A 245 38.31 9.39 12.34
CA VAL A 245 37.14 8.53 12.08
C VAL A 245 37.02 8.10 10.61
N PHE A 246 37.57 8.88 9.67
CA PHE A 246 37.41 8.67 8.23
C PHE A 246 38.74 8.28 7.56
N GLN A 247 38.67 7.31 6.64
CA GLN A 247 39.79 7.01 5.76
C GLN A 247 39.78 7.95 4.55
N GLN A 248 40.96 8.33 4.05
CA GLN A 248 41.07 9.10 2.81
C GLN A 248 40.46 8.29 1.66
N LEU A 249 39.49 8.85 0.96
CA LEU A 249 39.00 8.30 -0.30
C LEU A 249 40.13 8.37 -1.33
N LYS A 250 40.64 7.20 -1.73
CA LYS A 250 41.60 7.07 -2.83
C LYS A 250 40.87 6.51 -4.03
N VAL A 251 40.83 7.28 -5.11
CA VAL A 251 40.30 6.85 -6.41
C VAL A 251 41.46 6.61 -7.37
N PRO A 252 41.38 5.59 -8.24
CA PRO A 252 42.40 5.37 -9.27
C PRO A 252 42.53 6.57 -10.21
N THR A 253 43.75 6.79 -10.71
CA THR A 253 44.11 7.90 -11.62
C THR A 253 43.28 7.93 -12.90
N TRP A 254 42.79 6.78 -13.37
CA TRP A 254 41.97 6.68 -14.58
C TRP A 254 40.50 7.09 -14.38
N MET A 255 40.04 7.36 -13.15
CA MET A 255 38.72 7.97 -12.92
C MET A 255 38.70 9.47 -13.17
N TRP A 256 39.87 10.10 -13.31
CA TRP A 256 40.02 11.54 -13.42
C TRP A 256 40.00 11.98 -14.88
N ASN A 257 39.26 13.04 -15.19
CA ASN A 257 39.32 13.66 -16.53
C ASN A 257 40.46 14.69 -16.61
N SER A 258 40.84 15.11 -17.83
CA SER A 258 41.95 16.04 -18.04
C SER A 258 41.78 17.40 -17.35
N TYR A 259 40.54 17.83 -17.04
CA TYR A 259 40.28 19.06 -16.30
C TYR A 259 40.54 18.93 -14.81
N GLU A 260 40.36 17.75 -14.22
CA GLU A 260 40.59 17.49 -12.80
C GLU A 260 42.09 17.33 -12.46
N TRP A 261 42.94 17.14 -13.47
CA TRP A 261 44.40 17.03 -13.32
C TRP A 261 45.14 18.37 -13.29
N CYS A 262 44.55 19.44 -13.84
CA CYS A 262 45.17 20.76 -13.96
C CYS A 262 44.90 21.64 -12.74
#